data_AF-A0A7X5ZK01-F1
#
_entry.id   AF-A0A7X5ZK01-F1
#
_cell.length_a   1.000
_cell.length_b   1.000
_cell.length_c   1.000
_cell.angle_alpha   90.00
_cell.angle_beta   90.00
_cell.angle_gamma   90.00
#
_symmetry.space_group_name_H-M   'P 1'
#
loop_
_entity.id
_entity.type
_entity.pdbx_description
1 polymer ?
#
loop_
_entity_poly.entity_id
_entity_poly.type
_entity_poly.pdbx_seq_one_letter_code
_entity_poly.pdbx_strand_id
1 'polypeptide(L)'
;MVHNLPSNALYRGRRLLATAALGLAIATLAGCASTPPPNGVMNQALAQLQAARDAGAGDYAPVDLDYAQGKFSQAQKAMASRKYDEAALLADESSVDSELARAKARLGAARAQNQSKSKENSRMRVEMIDNHANDTVPIPNNVQETETVLPEATNTPPPPPGGETQPLNDQGGR
;
A
#
# COMPACT_ATOMS: atom_id res chain seq x y z
N MET A 1 5.85 -0.41 89.19
CA MET A 1 5.92 -1.49 88.19
C MET A 1 6.02 -0.85 86.81
N VAL A 2 7.24 -0.80 86.25
CA VAL A 2 7.49 -0.22 84.92
C VAL A 2 7.27 -1.33 83.90
N HIS A 3 6.19 -1.24 83.12
CA HIS A 3 5.91 -2.21 82.05
C HIS A 3 6.77 -1.86 80.83
N ASN A 4 7.72 -2.73 80.50
CA ASN A 4 8.57 -2.63 79.32
C ASN A 4 7.91 -3.42 78.18
N LEU A 5 7.41 -2.74 77.14
CA LEU A 5 6.83 -3.41 75.97
C LEU A 5 7.91 -3.78 74.95
N PRO A 6 7.88 -4.98 74.34
CA PRO A 6 8.88 -5.41 73.37
C PRO A 6 8.68 -4.70 72.01
N SER A 7 9.62 -3.81 71.67
CA SER A 7 9.70 -3.05 70.41
C SER A 7 10.09 -3.87 69.16
N ASN A 8 10.44 -5.15 69.34
CA ASN A 8 10.99 -6.01 68.29
C ASN A 8 9.96 -6.56 67.29
N ALA A 9 8.66 -6.54 67.65
CA ALA A 9 7.59 -7.07 66.80
C ALA A 9 7.38 -6.22 65.53
N LEU A 10 7.56 -4.90 65.63
CA LEU A 10 7.36 -3.96 64.52
C LEU A 10 8.49 -4.03 63.47
N TYR A 11 9.71 -4.32 63.91
CA TYR A 11 10.88 -4.44 63.00
C TYR A 11 10.85 -5.71 62.16
N ARG A 12 10.33 -6.82 62.68
CA ARG A 12 10.20 -8.08 61.93
C ARG A 12 9.15 -7.97 60.82
N GLY A 13 8.01 -7.33 61.08
CA GLY A 13 6.96 -7.10 60.08
C GLY A 13 7.44 -6.24 58.91
N ARG A 14 8.20 -5.17 59.19
CA ARG A 14 8.71 -4.28 58.13
C ARG A 14 9.77 -4.95 57.24
N ARG A 15 10.61 -5.83 57.79
CA ARG A 15 11.59 -6.61 57.01
C ARG A 15 10.92 -7.64 56.10
N LEU A 16 9.88 -8.33 56.58
CA LEU A 16 9.11 -9.30 55.79
C LEU A 16 8.37 -8.64 54.62
N LEU A 17 7.81 -7.44 54.83
CA LEU A 17 7.16 -6.66 53.77
C LEU A 17 8.17 -6.17 52.72
N ALA A 18 9.36 -5.73 53.14
CA ALA A 18 10.41 -5.29 52.22
C ALA A 18 10.94 -6.44 51.34
N THR A 19 11.11 -7.65 51.90
CA THR A 19 11.53 -8.82 51.12
C THR A 19 10.45 -9.31 50.16
N ALA A 20 9.17 -9.22 50.55
CA ALA A 20 8.05 -9.58 49.67
C ALA A 20 7.93 -8.61 48.48
N ALA A 21 8.10 -7.31 48.71
CA ALA A 21 8.08 -6.30 47.65
C ALA A 21 9.23 -6.48 46.64
N LEU A 22 10.43 -6.83 47.12
CA LEU A 22 11.57 -7.10 46.25
C LEU A 22 11.38 -8.37 45.40
N GLY A 23 10.78 -9.43 45.97
CA GLY A 23 10.44 -10.65 45.24
C GLY A 23 9.40 -10.42 44.14
N LEU A 24 8.38 -9.58 44.41
CA LEU A 24 7.35 -9.25 43.44
C LEU A 24 7.92 -8.41 42.27
N ALA A 25 8.88 -7.53 42.53
CA ALA A 25 9.53 -6.73 41.49
C ALA A 25 10.33 -7.61 40.50
N ILE A 26 11.05 -8.63 40.99
CA ILE A 26 11.82 -9.56 40.15
C ILE A 26 10.91 -10.46 39.30
N ALA A 27 9.73 -10.84 39.82
CA ALA A 27 8.77 -11.65 39.10
C ALA A 27 8.18 -10.95 37.86
N THR A 28 8.09 -9.62 37.85
CA THR A 28 7.59 -8.87 36.69
C THR A 28 8.56 -8.83 35.51
N LEU A 29 9.86 -9.05 35.72
CA LEU A 29 10.84 -9.15 34.62
C LEU A 29 10.88 -10.53 33.97
N ALA A 30 10.32 -11.57 34.61
CA ALA A 30 10.26 -12.92 34.06
C ALA A 30 9.09 -13.14 33.08
N GLY A 31 8.27 -12.09 32.82
CA GLY A 31 7.09 -12.16 31.95
C GLY A 31 7.36 -12.33 30.45
N CYS A 32 8.61 -12.20 29.99
CA CYS A 32 9.01 -12.50 28.60
C CYS A 32 9.70 -13.87 28.45
N ALA A 33 9.50 -14.81 29.39
CA ALA A 33 10.22 -16.09 29.39
C ALA A 33 9.72 -17.16 28.40
N SER A 34 8.69 -16.88 27.58
CA SER A 34 8.26 -17.81 26.53
C SER A 34 7.36 -17.15 25.48
N THR A 35 7.93 -16.32 24.61
CA THR A 35 7.26 -15.92 23.36
C THR A 35 7.22 -17.14 22.43
N PRO A 36 6.05 -17.71 22.11
CA PRO A 36 5.96 -18.87 21.23
C PRO A 36 6.44 -18.51 19.81
N PRO A 37 6.88 -19.49 19.00
CA PRO A 37 7.29 -19.23 17.63
C PRO A 37 6.17 -18.59 16.78
N PRO A 38 6.42 -17.48 16.06
CA PRO A 38 5.41 -16.72 15.31
C PRO A 38 5.11 -17.35 13.93
N ASN A 39 4.79 -18.64 13.89
CA ASN A 39 4.59 -19.38 12.62
C ASN A 39 3.48 -18.78 11.74
N GLY A 40 2.42 -18.23 12.35
CA GLY A 40 1.33 -17.59 11.61
C GLY A 40 1.80 -16.38 10.80
N VAL A 41 2.55 -15.47 11.44
CA VAL A 41 3.09 -14.26 10.79
C VAL A 41 4.12 -14.63 9.71
N MET A 42 4.98 -15.63 9.98
CA MET A 42 5.93 -16.14 8.99
C MET A 42 5.23 -16.68 7.74
N ASN A 43 4.16 -17.46 7.91
CA ASN A 43 3.39 -18.01 6.80
C ASN A 43 2.64 -16.92 6.01
N GLN A 44 2.09 -15.93 6.71
CA GLN A 44 1.46 -14.77 6.08
C GLN A 44 2.46 -13.98 5.23
N ALA A 45 3.64 -13.68 5.76
CA ALA A 45 4.68 -12.98 5.03
C ALA A 45 5.11 -13.74 3.77
N LEU A 46 5.26 -15.07 3.87
CA LEU A 46 5.58 -15.93 2.72
C LEU A 46 4.48 -15.89 1.65
N ALA A 47 3.21 -15.96 2.06
CA ALA A 47 2.07 -15.88 1.14
C ALA A 47 2.01 -14.52 0.41
N GLN A 48 2.29 -13.42 1.11
CA GLN A 48 2.34 -12.09 0.48
C GLN A 48 3.51 -11.95 -0.48
N LEU A 49 4.68 -12.51 -0.14
CA LEU A 49 5.85 -12.60 -1.01
C LEU A 49 5.52 -13.34 -2.32
N GLN A 50 4.80 -14.46 -2.23
CA GLN A 50 4.32 -15.20 -3.40
C GLN A 50 3.32 -14.36 -4.21
N ALA A 51 2.33 -13.75 -3.56
CA ALA A 51 1.34 -12.92 -4.22
C ALA A 51 1.95 -11.69 -4.94
N ALA A 52 3.06 -11.14 -4.41
CA ALA A 52 3.82 -10.08 -5.06
C ALA A 52 4.56 -10.60 -6.31
N ARG A 53 5.21 -11.76 -6.22
CA ARG A 53 5.87 -12.41 -7.36
C ARG A 53 4.87 -12.74 -8.47
N ASP A 54 3.73 -13.32 -8.12
CA ASP A 54 2.66 -13.68 -9.06
C ASP A 54 2.06 -12.44 -9.76
N ALA A 55 2.08 -11.28 -9.09
CA ALA A 55 1.68 -10.02 -9.67
C ALA A 55 2.73 -9.39 -10.61
N GLY A 56 3.87 -10.05 -10.82
CA GLY A 56 4.96 -9.54 -11.67
C GLY A 56 5.84 -8.49 -10.99
N ALA A 57 5.94 -8.50 -9.65
CA ALA A 57 6.77 -7.53 -8.95
C ALA A 57 8.25 -7.59 -9.35
N GLY A 58 8.75 -8.71 -9.85
CA GLY A 58 10.11 -8.79 -10.38
C GLY A 58 10.35 -7.86 -11.57
N ASP A 59 9.34 -7.63 -12.41
CA ASP A 59 9.47 -6.80 -13.60
C ASP A 59 9.14 -5.33 -13.32
N TYR A 60 8.13 -5.10 -12.47
CA TYR A 60 7.54 -3.78 -12.29
C TYR A 60 7.89 -3.10 -10.95
N ALA A 61 8.38 -3.86 -9.96
CA ALA A 61 8.75 -3.36 -8.63
C ALA A 61 9.93 -4.15 -8.00
N PRO A 62 11.06 -4.34 -8.72
CA PRO A 62 12.12 -5.25 -8.28
C PRO A 62 12.75 -4.83 -6.96
N VAL A 63 12.94 -3.52 -6.75
CA VAL A 63 13.55 -2.97 -5.53
C VAL A 63 12.69 -3.28 -4.30
N ASP A 64 11.38 -3.04 -4.37
CA ASP A 64 10.46 -3.33 -3.25
C ASP A 64 10.37 -4.84 -2.98
N LEU A 65 10.37 -5.65 -4.03
CA LEU A 65 10.38 -7.10 -3.90
C LEU A 65 11.66 -7.60 -3.21
N ASP A 66 12.82 -7.03 -3.53
CA ASP A 66 14.09 -7.38 -2.90
C ASP A 66 14.12 -6.97 -1.42
N TYR A 67 13.56 -5.81 -1.06
CA TYR A 67 13.41 -5.42 0.35
C TYR A 67 12.56 -6.43 1.12
N ALA A 68 11.40 -6.81 0.57
CA ALA A 68 10.54 -7.82 1.18
C ALA A 68 11.28 -9.16 1.38
N GLN A 69 11.97 -9.65 0.34
CA GLN A 69 12.76 -10.88 0.42
C GLN A 69 13.89 -10.80 1.44
N GLY A 70 14.59 -9.66 1.48
CA GLY A 70 15.68 -9.40 2.41
C GLY A 70 15.19 -9.43 3.86
N LYS A 71 14.06 -8.81 4.18
CA LYS A 71 13.47 -8.84 5.52
C LYS A 71 12.95 -10.23 5.89
N PHE A 72 12.31 -10.94 4.96
CA PHE A 72 11.89 -12.32 5.22
C PHE A 72 13.09 -13.25 5.49
N SER A 73 14.22 -13.06 4.79
CA SER A 73 15.45 -13.79 5.07
C SER A 73 15.98 -13.49 6.48
N GLN A 74 15.94 -12.23 6.91
CA GLN A 74 16.31 -11.84 8.27
C GLN A 74 15.35 -12.45 9.31
N ALA A 75 14.04 -12.45 9.04
CA ALA A 75 13.04 -13.08 9.89
C ALA A 75 13.32 -14.58 10.08
N GLN A 76 13.67 -15.29 9.00
CA GLN A 76 14.06 -16.71 9.09
C GLN A 76 15.32 -16.93 9.93
N LYS A 77 16.32 -16.04 9.83
CA LYS A 77 17.53 -16.09 10.68
C LYS A 77 17.20 -15.83 12.15
N ALA A 78 16.31 -14.89 12.44
CA ALA A 78 15.82 -14.62 13.78
C ALA A 78 15.02 -15.81 14.35
N MET A 79 14.16 -16.45 13.54
CA MET A 79 13.47 -17.70 13.88
C MET A 79 14.46 -18.80 14.27
N ALA A 80 15.49 -19.03 13.43
CA ALA A 80 16.52 -20.04 13.69
C ALA A 80 17.31 -19.73 14.98
N SER A 81 17.50 -18.45 15.29
CA SER A 81 18.16 -17.97 16.51
C SER A 81 17.22 -17.93 17.73
N ARG A 82 15.96 -18.37 17.60
CA ARG A 82 14.90 -18.31 18.62
C ARG A 82 14.59 -16.89 19.12
N LYS A 83 14.88 -15.88 18.31
CA LYS A 83 14.52 -14.48 18.57
C LYS A 83 13.14 -14.21 17.98
N TYR A 84 12.12 -14.74 18.65
CA TYR A 84 10.78 -14.83 18.09
C TYR A 84 10.09 -13.46 17.90
N ASP A 85 10.31 -12.50 18.80
CA ASP A 85 9.75 -11.15 18.63
C ASP A 85 10.37 -10.42 17.44
N GLU A 86 11.70 -10.51 17.28
CA GLU A 86 12.43 -9.95 16.14
C GLU A 86 11.98 -10.61 14.83
N ALA A 87 11.78 -11.94 14.84
CA ALA A 87 11.26 -12.67 13.70
C ALA A 87 9.84 -12.22 13.31
N ALA A 88 8.95 -12.03 14.29
CA ALA A 88 7.60 -11.58 14.04
C ALA A 88 7.58 -10.18 13.42
N LEU A 89 8.38 -9.25 13.95
CA LEU A 89 8.48 -7.88 13.43
C LEU A 89 9.02 -7.86 11.99
N LEU A 90 10.13 -8.56 11.73
CA LEU A 90 10.72 -8.63 10.39
C LEU A 90 9.80 -9.31 9.37
N ALA A 91 9.03 -10.32 9.79
CA ALA A 91 8.04 -10.98 8.94
C ALA A 91 6.87 -10.06 8.62
N ASP A 92 6.37 -9.30 9.60
CA ASP A 92 5.30 -8.32 9.39
C ASP A 92 5.74 -7.22 8.43
N GLU A 93 6.93 -6.65 8.64
CA GLU A 93 7.51 -5.68 7.70
C GLU A 93 7.67 -6.25 6.29
N SER A 94 8.16 -7.49 6.18
CA SER A 94 8.24 -8.19 4.89
C SER A 94 6.88 -8.35 4.22
N SER A 95 5.82 -8.55 5.00
CA SER A 95 4.46 -8.71 4.47
C SER A 95 3.95 -7.39 3.87
N VAL A 96 4.17 -6.26 4.56
CA VAL A 96 3.79 -4.92 4.09
C VAL A 96 4.61 -4.51 2.86
N ASP A 97 5.92 -4.77 2.87
CA ASP A 97 6.78 -4.51 1.70
C ASP A 97 6.35 -5.35 0.48
N SER A 98 5.90 -6.59 0.71
CA SER A 98 5.37 -7.45 -0.35
C SER A 98 4.06 -6.90 -0.92
N GLU A 99 3.16 -6.40 -0.08
CA GLU A 99 1.92 -5.77 -0.54
C GLU A 99 2.20 -4.49 -1.33
N LEU A 100 3.16 -3.68 -0.89
CA LEU A 100 3.64 -2.51 -1.63
C LEU A 100 4.18 -2.91 -3.01
N ALA A 101 5.07 -3.92 -3.06
CA ALA A 101 5.63 -4.43 -4.30
C ALA A 101 4.52 -4.94 -5.25
N ARG A 102 3.55 -5.68 -4.71
CA ARG A 102 2.39 -6.19 -5.45
C ARG A 102 1.53 -5.06 -6.03
N ALA A 103 1.24 -4.03 -5.23
CA ALA A 103 0.45 -2.89 -5.68
C ALA A 103 1.16 -2.11 -6.80
N LYS A 104 2.46 -1.85 -6.62
CA LYS A 104 3.29 -1.22 -7.66
C LYS A 104 3.37 -2.08 -8.92
N ALA A 105 3.45 -3.39 -8.78
CA ALA A 105 3.48 -4.30 -9.92
C ALA A 105 2.20 -4.24 -10.76
N ARG A 106 1.04 -4.31 -10.09
CA ARG A 106 -0.27 -4.16 -10.74
C ARG A 106 -0.41 -2.82 -11.46
N LEU A 107 0.05 -1.74 -10.83
CA LEU A 107 0.05 -0.41 -11.44
C LEU A 107 0.95 -0.35 -12.67
N GLY A 108 2.16 -0.90 -12.59
CA GLY A 108 3.10 -1.00 -13.71
C GLY A 108 2.50 -1.76 -14.89
N ALA A 109 1.94 -2.95 -14.63
CA ALA A 109 1.28 -3.77 -15.63
C ALA A 109 0.08 -3.05 -16.29
N ALA A 110 -0.76 -2.38 -15.48
CA ALA A 110 -1.90 -1.61 -16.00
C ALA A 110 -1.45 -0.44 -16.90
N ARG A 111 -0.38 0.26 -16.51
CA ARG A 111 0.20 1.33 -17.34
C ARG A 111 0.74 0.80 -18.67
N ALA A 112 1.46 -0.32 -18.64
CA ALA A 112 1.97 -0.97 -19.85
C ALA A 112 0.81 -1.39 -20.79
N GLN A 113 -0.25 -1.97 -20.24
CA GLN A 113 -1.44 -2.34 -21.00
C GLN A 113 -2.13 -1.13 -21.64
N ASN A 114 -2.32 -0.05 -20.88
CA ASN A 114 -2.93 1.19 -21.39
C ASN A 114 -2.08 1.81 -22.50
N GLN A 115 -0.76 1.82 -22.35
CA GLN A 115 0.14 2.34 -23.38
C GLN A 115 0.07 1.50 -24.67
N SER A 116 -0.02 0.17 -24.55
CA SER A 116 -0.20 -0.71 -25.70
C SER A 116 -1.51 -0.41 -26.44
N LYS A 117 -2.62 -0.34 -25.71
CA LYS A 117 -3.94 -0.03 -26.28
C LYS A 117 -3.98 1.36 -26.94
N SER A 118 -3.35 2.35 -26.31
CA SER A 118 -3.26 3.71 -26.87
C SER A 118 -2.46 3.73 -28.18
N LYS A 119 -1.33 3.01 -28.23
CA LYS A 119 -0.55 2.85 -29.47
C LYS A 119 -1.36 2.19 -30.57
N GLU A 120 -2.08 1.12 -30.27
CA GLU A 120 -2.96 0.44 -31.23
C GLU A 120 -4.07 1.37 -31.74
N ASN A 121 -4.76 2.09 -30.83
CA ASN A 121 -5.78 3.06 -31.21
C ASN A 121 -5.22 4.16 -32.12
N SER A 122 -4.01 4.67 -31.82
CA SER A 122 -3.35 5.66 -32.67
C SER A 122 -2.98 5.13 -34.05
N ARG A 123 -2.54 3.87 -34.15
CA ARG A 123 -2.23 3.22 -35.43
C ARG A 123 -3.47 3.08 -36.30
N MET A 124 -4.58 2.61 -35.73
CA MET A 124 -5.86 2.52 -36.44
C MET A 124 -6.32 3.88 -36.97
N ARG A 125 -6.11 4.96 -36.20
CA ARG A 125 -6.44 6.32 -36.65
C ARG A 125 -5.62 6.78 -37.84
N VAL A 126 -4.33 6.46 -37.86
CA VAL A 126 -3.45 6.79 -39.00
C VAL A 126 -3.86 6.01 -40.23
N GLU A 127 -4.10 4.70 -40.09
CA GLU A 127 -4.54 3.85 -41.20
C GLU A 127 -5.87 4.34 -41.81
N MET A 128 -6.83 4.76 -40.97
CA MET A 128 -8.06 5.35 -41.49
C MET A 128 -7.80 6.62 -42.31
N ILE A 129 -6.91 7.51 -41.87
CA ILE A 129 -6.56 8.73 -42.61
C ILE A 129 -5.91 8.40 -43.96
N ASP A 130 -4.98 7.45 -43.98
CA ASP A 130 -4.27 7.05 -45.20
C ASP A 130 -5.23 6.40 -46.21
N ASN A 131 -6.18 5.58 -45.75
CA ASN A 131 -7.20 4.99 -46.61
C ASN A 131 -8.16 6.06 -47.18
N HIS A 132 -8.58 7.04 -46.36
CA HIS A 132 -9.42 8.15 -46.84
C HIS A 132 -8.70 9.07 -47.84
N ALA A 133 -7.38 9.23 -47.73
CA ALA A 133 -6.59 9.99 -48.70
C ALA A 133 -6.49 9.29 -50.07
N ASN A 134 -6.65 7.96 -50.12
CA ASN A 134 -6.66 7.19 -51.36
C ASN A 134 -8.06 7.12 -52.01
N ASP A 135 -9.12 7.40 -51.25
CA ASP A 135 -10.53 7.47 -51.70
C ASP A 135 -10.96 8.89 -52.15
N THR A 136 -10.06 9.87 -52.22
CA THR A 136 -10.36 11.15 -52.87
C THR A 136 -10.58 10.94 -54.37
N VAL A 137 -11.83 10.69 -54.76
CA VAL A 137 -12.33 10.94 -56.11
C VAL A 137 -11.92 12.36 -56.49
N PRO A 138 -11.23 12.58 -57.64
CA PRO A 138 -10.89 13.93 -58.07
C PRO A 138 -12.17 14.76 -58.15
N ILE A 139 -12.26 15.84 -57.37
CA ILE A 139 -13.33 16.83 -57.51
C ILE A 139 -13.23 17.36 -58.96
N PRO A 140 -14.24 17.17 -59.82
CA PRO A 140 -14.21 17.77 -61.14
C PRO A 140 -14.18 19.29 -60.99
N ASN A 141 -13.30 19.95 -61.74
CA ASN A 141 -13.02 21.39 -61.69
C ASN A 141 -14.20 22.29 -62.15
N ASN A 142 -15.45 21.80 -62.11
CA ASN A 142 -16.66 22.46 -62.62
C ASN A 142 -17.68 22.78 -61.52
N VAL A 143 -17.26 22.96 -60.26
CA VAL A 143 -18.13 23.54 -59.23
C VAL A 143 -17.81 25.03 -59.15
N GLN A 144 -18.63 25.86 -59.81
CA GLN A 144 -18.64 27.30 -59.62
C GLN A 144 -18.84 27.58 -58.12
N GLU A 145 -17.88 28.25 -57.48
CA GLU A 145 -18.02 28.80 -56.13
C GLU A 145 -19.18 29.80 -56.14
N THR A 146 -20.36 29.35 -55.72
CA THR A 146 -21.45 30.26 -55.44
C THR A 146 -21.26 30.70 -54.01
N GLU A 147 -20.57 31.82 -53.83
CA GLU A 147 -20.36 32.50 -52.56
C GLU A 147 -21.71 32.75 -51.90
N THR A 148 -22.11 31.83 -51.02
CA THR A 148 -23.34 31.98 -50.23
C THR A 148 -22.96 32.88 -49.06
N VAL A 149 -23.17 34.18 -49.22
CA VAL A 149 -23.06 35.16 -48.13
C VAL A 149 -24.04 34.74 -47.04
N LEU A 150 -23.52 34.21 -45.94
CA LEU A 150 -24.31 33.84 -44.77
C LEU A 150 -24.77 35.14 -44.07
N PRO A 151 -26.05 35.30 -43.73
CA PRO A 151 -26.49 36.43 -42.91
C PRO A 151 -25.87 36.33 -41.51
N GLU A 152 -25.39 37.46 -41.01
CA GLU A 152 -24.75 37.63 -39.71
C GLU A 152 -25.66 37.14 -38.57
N ALA A 153 -25.18 36.16 -37.79
CA ALA A 153 -25.91 35.58 -36.67
C ALA A 153 -25.85 36.50 -35.45
N THR A 154 -26.86 37.37 -35.27
CA THR A 154 -26.94 38.32 -34.14
C THR A 154 -27.34 37.71 -32.79
N ASN A 155 -27.42 36.38 -32.63
CA ASN A 155 -27.76 35.77 -31.34
C ASN A 155 -27.06 34.43 -31.13
N THR A 156 -25.82 34.46 -30.63
CA THR A 156 -25.20 33.29 -29.99
C THR A 156 -25.41 33.41 -28.48
N PRO A 157 -26.18 32.53 -27.83
CA PRO A 157 -26.24 32.49 -26.38
C PRO A 157 -24.84 32.19 -25.81
N PRO A 158 -24.43 32.80 -24.69
CA PRO A 158 -23.14 32.53 -24.10
C PRO A 158 -23.02 31.06 -23.68
N PRO A 159 -21.82 30.46 -23.75
CA PRO A 159 -21.59 29.09 -23.34
C PRO A 159 -21.96 28.92 -21.85
N PRO A 160 -22.52 27.76 -21.46
CA PRO A 160 -22.87 27.51 -20.07
C PRO A 160 -21.61 27.61 -19.18
N PRO A 161 -21.69 28.26 -18.01
CA PRO A 161 -20.56 28.38 -17.10
C PRO A 161 -20.08 26.98 -16.70
N GLY A 162 -18.75 26.82 -16.71
CA GLY A 162 -18.06 25.57 -16.44
C GLY A 162 -18.54 24.94 -15.14
N GLY A 163 -18.81 23.64 -15.19
CA GLY A 163 -19.26 22.86 -14.04
C GLY A 163 -18.27 23.00 -12.89
N GLU A 164 -18.73 23.63 -11.82
CA GLU A 164 -18.03 23.63 -10.54
C GLU A 164 -17.90 22.18 -10.07
N THR A 165 -16.67 21.69 -9.91
CA THR A 165 -16.42 20.46 -9.19
C THR A 165 -16.81 20.68 -7.73
N GLN A 166 -17.99 20.20 -7.34
CA GLN A 166 -18.41 20.13 -5.94
C GLN A 166 -17.46 19.22 -5.16
N PRO A 167 -16.84 19.68 -4.05
CA PRO A 167 -16.09 18.80 -3.17
C PRO A 167 -17.05 17.80 -2.51
N LEU A 168 -16.61 16.53 -2.38
CA LEU A 168 -17.36 15.49 -1.67
C LEU A 168 -17.68 15.96 -0.24
N ASN A 169 -18.96 16.22 0.03
CA ASN A 169 -19.45 16.55 1.35
C ASN A 169 -19.61 15.26 2.17
N ASP A 170 -18.68 15.07 3.10
CA ASP A 170 -18.69 14.04 4.13
C ASP A 170 -19.75 14.41 5.18
N GLN A 171 -20.96 13.84 5.06
CA GLN A 171 -21.97 13.86 6.13
C GLN A 171 -22.28 12.43 6.53
N GLY A 172 -21.70 12.04 7.66
CA GLY A 172 -21.80 10.71 8.22
C GLY A 172 -23.19 10.32 8.74
N GLY A 173 -23.32 9.00 8.90
CA GLY A 173 -23.99 8.38 10.03
C GLY A 173 -25.51 8.42 10.07
N ARG A 174 -26.13 7.30 9.67
CA ARG A 174 -26.86 6.40 10.58
C ARG A 174 -26.73 4.96 10.12
#